data_AF-A0A0F8V6Z3-F1
#
_entry.id   AF-A0A0F8V6Z3-F1
#
_cell.length_a   1.000
_cell.length_b   1.000
_cell.length_c   1.000
_cell.angle_alpha   90.00
_cell.angle_beta   90.00
_cell.angle_gamma   90.00
#
_symmetry.space_group_name_H-M   'P 1'
#
loop_
_entity.id
_entity.type
_entity.pdbx_description
1 polymer ?
#
loop_
_entity_poly.entity_id
_entity_poly.type
_entity_poly.pdbx_seq_one_letter_code
_entity_poly.pdbx_strand_id
1 'polypeptide(L)'
;FHSPQLLMVSGIGPTDQLEAHGINVVSNLPGVGQNLWDHPFFGPSYRVNVETFTRLANDLLYTFSQFLGYSTVRDGPLANPVADFLAWEKIPSDLRSEFSSRTQHSLAQFPDDWPEAEYISGAGYIGNFSNLLTNQPKDGSQYASMLGVLITPISRGNITLASPDTSDLPIVNPNWLVTEADQQVSIAMFKRMRQAFTSSAMAPVVIGEEYYPGSDIQTDEEILEFIRNNIMTLWHPACTCKMGTSNDSMAVIDNRARVFGVNRLRVVDASSFPFLPPGHPQSSVYMLAEKIAEDILLSS
;
A
#
# COMPACT_ATOMS: atom_id res chain seq x y z
N PHE A 1 0.51 -5.43 -11.23
CA PHE A 1 0.54 -6.91 -11.28
C PHE A 1 0.69 -7.48 -12.69
N HIS A 2 -0.05 -7.00 -13.69
CA HIS A 2 -0.14 -7.65 -15.01
C HIS A 2 1.04 -7.40 -15.97
N SER A 3 1.75 -6.28 -15.88
CA SER A 3 2.89 -5.99 -16.79
C SER A 3 3.99 -7.04 -16.75
N PRO A 4 4.50 -7.49 -15.57
CA PRO A 4 5.46 -8.59 -15.53
C PRO A 4 4.86 -9.92 -15.98
N GLN A 5 3.57 -10.19 -15.71
CA GLN A 5 2.89 -11.39 -16.22
C GLN A 5 2.88 -11.41 -17.75
N LEU A 6 2.49 -10.29 -18.38
CA LEU A 6 2.45 -10.17 -19.83
C LEU A 6 3.84 -10.33 -20.46
N LEU A 7 4.88 -9.77 -19.85
CA LEU A 7 6.26 -10.00 -20.28
C LEU A 7 6.63 -11.49 -20.19
N MET A 8 6.33 -12.15 -19.07
CA MET A 8 6.65 -13.57 -18.89
C MET A 8 5.90 -14.45 -19.89
N VAL A 9 4.59 -14.26 -20.08
CA VAL A 9 3.82 -15.00 -21.11
C VAL A 9 4.36 -14.74 -22.53
N SER A 10 4.98 -13.58 -22.77
CA SER A 10 5.66 -13.24 -24.03
C SER A 10 7.09 -13.78 -24.16
N GLY A 11 7.55 -14.61 -23.21
CA GLY A 11 8.90 -15.19 -23.20
C GLY A 11 9.99 -14.26 -22.68
N ILE A 12 9.64 -13.18 -21.97
CA ILE A 12 10.58 -12.20 -21.41
C ILE A 12 10.50 -12.27 -19.88
N GLY A 13 11.49 -12.86 -19.22
CA GLY A 13 11.49 -13.03 -17.77
C GLY A 13 12.49 -14.07 -17.26
N PRO A 14 12.36 -14.54 -16.02
CA PRO A 14 13.24 -15.56 -15.44
C PRO A 14 13.12 -16.89 -16.19
N THR A 15 14.22 -17.41 -16.72
CA THR A 15 14.24 -18.66 -17.53
C THR A 15 13.54 -19.83 -16.84
N ASP A 16 13.76 -20.02 -15.54
CA ASP A 16 13.16 -21.10 -14.75
C ASP A 16 11.63 -21.01 -14.70
N GLN A 17 11.08 -19.80 -14.54
CA GLN A 17 9.63 -19.56 -14.57
C GLN A 17 9.03 -19.82 -15.94
N LEU A 18 9.72 -19.41 -17.01
CA LEU A 18 9.26 -19.59 -18.38
C LEU A 18 9.24 -21.07 -18.78
N GLU A 19 10.34 -21.79 -18.51
CA GLU A 19 10.47 -23.22 -18.82
C GLU A 19 9.46 -24.06 -18.04
N ALA A 20 9.20 -23.73 -16.76
CA ALA A 20 8.21 -24.42 -15.94
C ALA A 20 6.78 -24.36 -16.51
N HIS A 21 6.48 -23.34 -17.31
CA HIS A 21 5.17 -23.15 -17.96
C HIS A 21 5.19 -23.46 -19.46
N GLY A 22 6.27 -24.04 -19.98
CA GLY A 22 6.40 -24.39 -21.40
C GLY A 22 6.49 -23.20 -22.35
N ILE A 23 6.96 -22.04 -21.85
CA ILE A 23 7.10 -20.80 -22.63
C ILE A 23 8.52 -20.73 -23.20
N ASN A 24 8.63 -20.45 -24.50
CA ASN A 24 9.94 -20.26 -25.15
C ASN A 24 10.61 -18.97 -24.64
N VAL A 25 11.88 -19.06 -24.23
CA VAL A 25 12.65 -17.91 -23.76
C VAL A 25 13.07 -17.03 -24.93
N VAL A 26 12.52 -15.81 -24.99
CA VAL A 26 12.92 -14.74 -25.92
C VAL A 26 14.05 -13.90 -25.31
N SER A 27 13.92 -13.56 -24.02
CA SER A 27 14.93 -12.81 -23.28
C SER A 27 14.93 -13.21 -21.81
N ASN A 28 16.09 -13.63 -21.30
CA ASN A 28 16.25 -13.93 -19.88
C ASN A 28 16.46 -12.63 -19.09
N LEU A 29 15.40 -12.18 -18.42
CA LEU A 29 15.43 -11.03 -17.52
C LEU A 29 14.97 -11.48 -16.12
N PRO A 30 15.90 -11.88 -15.23
CA PRO A 30 15.55 -12.42 -13.91
C PRO A 30 14.85 -11.41 -13.00
N GLY A 31 14.89 -10.12 -13.33
CA GLY A 31 14.18 -9.06 -12.60
C GLY A 31 12.68 -8.98 -12.87
N VAL A 32 12.15 -9.58 -13.94
CA VAL A 32 10.71 -9.50 -14.26
C VAL A 32 9.90 -10.20 -13.18
N GLY A 33 8.95 -9.46 -12.60
CA GLY A 33 8.11 -9.92 -11.50
C GLY A 33 8.77 -9.86 -10.13
N GLN A 34 10.05 -9.51 -10.02
CA GLN A 34 10.77 -9.42 -8.75
C GLN A 34 10.72 -8.01 -8.17
N ASN A 35 11.22 -7.81 -6.94
CA ASN A 35 11.26 -6.49 -6.29
C ASN A 35 9.87 -5.84 -6.21
N LEU A 36 8.83 -6.62 -5.88
CA LEU A 36 7.51 -6.04 -5.61
C LEU A 36 7.62 -5.19 -4.33
N TRP A 37 7.42 -3.90 -4.50
CA TRP A 37 7.14 -2.96 -3.41
C TRP A 37 5.64 -2.80 -3.28
N ASP A 38 5.18 -2.57 -2.06
CA ASP A 38 3.83 -2.11 -1.77
C ASP A 38 3.83 -1.38 -0.42
N HIS A 39 2.84 -0.54 -0.19
CA HIS A 39 2.60 0.09 1.11
C HIS A 39 1.46 -0.66 1.81
N PRO A 40 1.77 -1.58 2.74
CA PRO A 40 0.74 -2.21 3.53
C PRO A 40 0.25 -1.27 4.64
N PHE A 41 -1.02 -1.42 5.02
CA PHE A 41 -1.60 -0.66 6.11
C PHE A 41 -2.38 -1.55 7.08
N PHE A 42 -2.58 -1.01 8.28
CA PHE A 42 -3.34 -1.58 9.40
C PHE A 42 -3.78 -0.46 10.34
N GLY A 43 -4.64 -0.71 11.32
CA GLY A 43 -5.00 0.35 12.27
C GLY A 43 -6.06 -0.01 13.29
N PRO A 44 -6.21 0.80 14.36
CA PRO A 44 -7.26 0.64 15.33
C PRO A 44 -8.55 1.39 14.94
N SER A 45 -9.66 1.01 15.55
CA SER A 45 -10.93 1.73 15.50
C SER A 45 -11.45 2.07 16.89
N TYR A 46 -12.10 3.22 17.00
CA TYR A 46 -12.73 3.72 18.21
C TYR A 46 -14.17 4.13 17.92
N ARG A 47 -15.05 4.00 18.92
CA ARG A 47 -16.35 4.65 18.88
C ARG A 47 -16.16 6.16 19.04
N VAL A 48 -16.94 6.95 18.32
CA VAL A 48 -16.89 8.42 18.36
C VAL A 48 -18.28 9.03 18.43
N ASN A 49 -18.38 10.27 18.92
CA ASN A 49 -19.63 11.02 19.05
C ASN A 49 -19.91 11.99 17.87
N VAL A 50 -19.13 11.90 16.80
CA VAL A 50 -19.30 12.67 15.57
C VAL A 50 -19.87 11.79 14.46
N GLU A 51 -20.59 12.39 13.50
CA GLU A 51 -21.11 11.66 12.34
C GLU A 51 -19.96 11.19 11.44
N THR A 52 -19.99 9.93 11.01
CA THR A 52 -18.99 9.33 10.12
C THR A 52 -19.66 8.53 9.01
N PHE A 53 -18.88 7.92 8.09
CA PHE A 53 -19.42 7.06 7.04
C PHE A 53 -20.16 5.83 7.57
N THR A 54 -20.05 5.51 8.86
CA THR A 54 -20.87 4.49 9.51
C THR A 54 -22.38 4.78 9.32
N ARG A 55 -22.82 6.05 9.39
CA ARG A 55 -24.23 6.39 9.12
C ARG A 55 -24.61 6.14 7.66
N LEU A 56 -23.76 6.54 6.71
CA LEU A 56 -23.98 6.31 5.28
C LEU A 56 -24.10 4.81 4.94
N ALA A 57 -23.40 3.95 5.69
CA ALA A 57 -23.52 2.51 5.52
C ALA A 57 -24.81 1.91 6.12
N ASN A 58 -25.29 2.47 7.24
CA ASN A 58 -26.33 1.83 8.05
C ASN A 58 -27.73 2.45 7.93
N ASP A 59 -27.87 3.67 7.40
CA ASP A 59 -29.14 4.39 7.30
C ASP A 59 -29.53 4.62 5.83
N LEU A 60 -30.38 3.74 5.29
CA LEU A 60 -30.83 3.79 3.89
C LEU A 60 -31.54 5.11 3.53
N LEU A 61 -32.30 5.70 4.46
CA LEU A 61 -33.01 6.95 4.20
C LEU A 61 -32.02 8.12 4.10
N TYR A 62 -31.05 8.15 5.02
CA TYR A 62 -29.96 9.11 4.95
C TYR A 62 -29.15 8.95 3.66
N THR A 63 -28.76 7.73 3.30
CA THR A 63 -28.02 7.45 2.06
C THR A 63 -28.77 7.90 0.82
N PHE A 64 -30.07 7.64 0.76
CA PHE A 64 -30.92 8.13 -0.32
C PHE A 64 -30.95 9.67 -0.39
N SER A 65 -31.05 10.35 0.76
CA SER A 65 -30.99 11.82 0.79
C SER A 65 -29.63 12.38 0.34
N GLN A 66 -28.52 11.73 0.70
CA GLN A 66 -27.18 12.14 0.25
C GLN A 66 -27.02 11.94 -1.26
N PHE A 67 -27.58 10.85 -1.81
CA PHE A 67 -27.58 10.62 -3.26
C PHE A 67 -28.34 11.70 -4.02
N LEU A 68 -29.52 12.10 -3.54
CA LEU A 68 -30.29 13.19 -4.14
C LEU A 68 -29.53 14.53 -4.08
N GLY A 69 -28.94 14.86 -2.92
CA GLY A 69 -28.11 16.05 -2.75
C GLY A 69 -26.94 16.07 -3.74
N TYR A 70 -26.15 14.99 -3.77
CA TYR A 70 -25.02 14.87 -4.68
C TYR A 70 -25.43 14.97 -6.16
N SER A 71 -26.57 14.40 -6.56
CA SER A 71 -27.03 14.45 -7.95
C SER A 71 -27.39 15.86 -8.44
N THR A 72 -27.69 16.78 -7.53
CA THR A 72 -28.15 18.14 -7.84
C THR A 72 -27.08 19.19 -7.58
N VAL A 73 -26.50 19.22 -6.37
CA VAL A 73 -25.57 20.25 -5.90
C VAL A 73 -24.12 19.77 -5.88
N ARG A 74 -23.88 18.45 -6.02
CA ARG A 74 -22.54 17.82 -5.96
C ARG A 74 -21.83 18.05 -4.63
N ASP A 75 -22.59 18.14 -3.54
CA ASP A 75 -22.10 18.32 -2.18
C ASP A 75 -22.36 17.08 -1.30
N GLY A 76 -22.00 17.19 -0.02
CA GLY A 76 -22.22 16.16 0.99
C GLY A 76 -21.17 15.05 1.01
N PRO A 77 -21.35 14.04 1.88
CA PRO A 77 -20.36 12.97 2.12
C PRO A 77 -20.03 12.14 0.88
N LEU A 78 -20.90 12.10 -0.14
CA LEU A 78 -20.62 11.39 -1.39
C LEU A 78 -19.59 12.08 -2.29
N ALA A 79 -19.26 13.35 -2.03
CA ALA A 79 -18.18 14.06 -2.71
C ALA A 79 -16.80 13.81 -2.06
N ASN A 80 -16.76 13.13 -0.91
CA ASN A 80 -15.55 12.90 -0.14
C ASN A 80 -14.82 11.62 -0.63
N PRO A 81 -13.48 11.63 -0.76
CA PRO A 81 -12.68 10.50 -1.23
C PRO A 81 -12.37 9.46 -0.14
N VAL A 82 -13.19 9.37 0.93
CA VAL A 82 -13.03 8.55 2.15
C VAL A 82 -12.08 9.13 3.20
N ALA A 83 -10.96 9.74 2.81
CA ALA A 83 -9.97 10.29 3.73
C ALA A 83 -9.64 11.77 3.42
N ASP A 84 -9.67 12.61 4.45
CA ASP A 84 -9.45 14.06 4.33
C ASP A 84 -8.05 14.51 4.77
N PHE A 85 -7.44 13.80 5.72
CA PHE A 85 -6.17 14.18 6.32
C PHE A 85 -5.16 13.04 6.26
N LEU A 86 -3.94 13.41 5.88
CA LEU A 86 -2.76 12.56 5.85
C LEU A 86 -1.70 13.20 6.73
N ALA A 87 -0.99 12.38 7.50
CA ALA A 87 0.21 12.79 8.21
C ALA A 87 1.36 11.86 7.82
N TRP A 88 2.57 12.42 7.71
CA TRP A 88 3.79 11.68 7.40
C TRP A 88 4.77 11.90 8.56
N GLU A 89 5.31 10.83 9.11
CA GLU A 89 6.15 10.89 10.31
C GLU A 89 7.37 9.97 10.16
N LYS A 90 8.51 10.41 10.69
CA LYS A 90 9.53 9.49 11.19
C LYS A 90 9.04 8.95 12.53
N ILE A 91 9.34 7.69 12.86
CA ILE A 91 8.90 7.16 14.16
C ILE A 91 9.51 8.00 15.30
N PRO A 92 8.68 8.55 16.21
CA PRO A 92 9.14 9.38 17.31
C PRO A 92 10.20 8.71 18.19
N SER A 93 11.09 9.51 18.79
CA SER A 93 12.28 9.00 19.49
C SER A 93 11.96 8.07 20.67
N ASP A 94 10.84 8.28 21.35
CA ASP A 94 10.35 7.45 22.47
C ASP A 94 9.91 6.06 22.04
N LEU A 95 9.39 5.92 20.81
CA LEU A 95 9.03 4.62 20.24
C LEU A 95 10.21 4.00 19.48
N ARG A 96 11.06 4.85 18.87
CA ARG A 96 12.24 4.44 18.11
C ARG A 96 13.37 3.91 19.01
N SER A 97 13.43 4.32 20.28
CA SER A 97 14.48 3.88 21.20
C SER A 97 14.52 2.36 21.40
N GLU A 98 13.39 1.68 21.17
CA GLU A 98 13.26 0.22 21.26
C GLU A 98 13.77 -0.53 20.01
N PHE A 99 14.13 0.19 18.94
CA PHE A 99 14.56 -0.44 17.70
C PHE A 99 15.94 -1.09 17.85
N SER A 100 16.07 -2.32 17.35
CA SER A 100 17.34 -3.02 17.35
C SER A 100 18.35 -2.33 16.43
N SER A 101 19.65 -2.55 16.68
CA SER A 101 20.71 -2.01 15.81
C SER A 101 20.56 -2.49 14.35
N ARG A 102 19.99 -3.69 14.14
CA ARG A 102 19.69 -4.20 12.80
C ARG A 102 18.60 -3.37 12.14
N THR A 103 17.49 -3.11 12.83
CA THR A 103 16.42 -2.24 12.33
C THR A 103 16.93 -0.86 11.98
N GLN A 104 17.71 -0.24 12.88
CA GLN A 104 18.30 1.08 12.63
C GLN A 104 19.19 1.08 11.38
N HIS A 105 20.03 0.04 11.20
CA HIS A 105 20.86 -0.11 10.02
C HIS A 105 20.04 -0.31 8.74
N SER A 106 18.98 -1.12 8.79
CA SER A 106 18.07 -1.32 7.66
C SER A 106 17.35 -0.03 7.26
N LEU A 107 16.92 0.79 8.22
CA LEU A 107 16.24 2.06 7.92
C LEU A 107 17.20 3.13 7.39
N ALA A 108 18.48 3.07 7.73
CA ALA A 108 19.51 4.00 7.25
C ALA A 108 19.80 3.92 5.74
N GLN A 109 19.20 2.96 5.02
CA GLN A 109 19.26 2.92 3.55
C GLN A 109 18.36 3.97 2.88
N PHE A 110 17.34 4.46 3.60
CA PHE A 110 16.47 5.53 3.13
C PHE A 110 17.05 6.89 3.51
N PRO A 111 16.75 7.95 2.72
CA PRO A 111 17.09 9.32 3.10
C PRO A 111 16.55 9.73 4.47
N ASP A 112 17.24 10.68 5.12
CA ASP A 112 16.88 11.17 6.46
C ASP A 112 15.49 11.84 6.48
N ASP A 113 15.07 12.44 5.37
CA ASP A 113 13.76 13.09 5.18
C ASP A 113 12.66 12.13 4.67
N TRP A 114 12.98 10.86 4.43
CA TRP A 114 12.01 9.86 3.98
C TRP A 114 11.11 9.43 5.15
N PRO A 115 9.79 9.67 5.11
CA PRO A 115 8.92 9.28 6.22
C PRO A 115 8.85 7.76 6.37
N GLU A 116 8.76 7.27 7.60
CA GLU A 116 8.66 5.83 7.90
C GLU A 116 7.20 5.38 7.95
N ALA A 117 6.32 6.30 8.36
CA ALA A 117 4.90 6.07 8.50
C ALA A 117 4.08 7.15 7.79
N GLU A 118 2.98 6.73 7.19
CA GLU A 118 1.84 7.59 6.88
C GLU A 118 0.66 7.23 7.78
N TYR A 119 -0.08 8.23 8.24
CA TYR A 119 -1.31 8.07 9.00
C TYR A 119 -2.46 8.71 8.23
N ILE A 120 -3.48 7.92 7.92
CA ILE A 120 -4.66 8.34 7.15
C ILE A 120 -5.86 8.37 8.09
N SER A 121 -6.61 9.48 8.09
CA SER A 121 -7.89 9.55 8.80
C SER A 121 -8.93 8.65 8.13
N GLY A 122 -9.55 7.75 8.88
CA GLY A 122 -10.66 6.92 8.42
C GLY A 122 -11.95 7.25 9.17
N ALA A 123 -12.93 7.87 8.51
CA ALA A 123 -14.22 8.20 9.11
C ALA A 123 -15.18 6.99 9.10
N GLY A 124 -14.79 5.89 9.73
CA GLY A 124 -15.61 4.69 9.85
C GLY A 124 -14.89 3.57 10.61
N TYR A 125 -15.56 2.44 10.77
CA TYR A 125 -14.95 1.20 11.26
C TYR A 125 -14.21 0.52 10.11
N ILE A 126 -12.96 0.10 10.33
CA ILE A 126 -12.15 -0.52 9.29
C ILE A 126 -12.13 -2.04 9.37
N GLY A 127 -12.22 -2.62 10.58
CA GLY A 127 -12.13 -4.06 10.81
C GLY A 127 -10.92 -4.71 10.11
N ASN A 128 -11.16 -5.80 9.40
CA ASN A 128 -10.14 -6.48 8.58
C ASN A 128 -9.99 -5.89 7.16
N PHE A 129 -10.57 -4.72 6.90
CA PHE A 129 -10.49 -3.97 5.64
C PHE A 129 -11.06 -4.65 4.39
N SER A 130 -11.76 -5.78 4.53
CA SER A 130 -12.35 -6.48 3.39
C SER A 130 -13.49 -5.71 2.70
N ASN A 131 -14.26 -4.92 3.46
CA ASN A 131 -15.31 -4.07 2.91
C ASN A 131 -15.68 -2.92 3.85
N LEU A 132 -15.38 -1.68 3.46
CA LEU A 132 -15.61 -0.48 4.28
C LEU A 132 -17.09 -0.07 4.39
N LEU A 133 -17.97 -0.58 3.53
CA LEU A 133 -19.39 -0.25 3.55
C LEU A 133 -20.20 -1.31 4.32
N THR A 134 -20.00 -2.60 4.02
CA THR A 134 -20.85 -3.65 4.59
C THR A 134 -20.44 -4.11 5.98
N ASN A 135 -19.19 -3.85 6.38
CA ASN A 135 -18.67 -4.33 7.67
C ASN A 135 -18.89 -3.34 8.81
N GLN A 136 -19.58 -2.21 8.58
CA GLN A 136 -19.86 -1.23 9.63
C GLN A 136 -20.72 -1.86 10.74
N PRO A 137 -20.36 -1.69 12.04
CA PRO A 137 -21.16 -2.19 13.14
C PRO A 137 -22.55 -1.55 13.15
N LYS A 138 -23.57 -2.32 13.50
CA LYS A 138 -24.99 -1.90 13.51
C LYS A 138 -25.51 -1.64 14.94
N ASP A 139 -24.62 -1.26 15.84
CA ASP A 139 -24.94 -1.04 17.26
C ASP A 139 -25.42 0.39 17.58
N GLY A 140 -25.60 1.22 16.55
CA GLY A 140 -26.02 2.62 16.66
C GLY A 140 -24.88 3.61 16.95
N SER A 141 -23.65 3.14 17.16
CA SER A 141 -22.48 4.00 17.35
C SER A 141 -21.95 4.54 16.01
N GLN A 142 -21.14 5.59 16.08
CA GLN A 142 -20.29 6.03 14.98
C GLN A 142 -18.85 5.60 15.28
N TYR A 143 -18.06 5.41 14.21
CA TYR A 143 -16.69 4.92 14.34
C TYR A 143 -15.71 5.80 13.58
N ALA A 144 -14.52 5.95 14.15
CA ALA A 144 -13.35 6.51 13.49
C ALA A 144 -12.17 5.56 13.63
N SER A 145 -11.29 5.59 12.65
CA SER A 145 -10.10 4.78 12.55
C SER A 145 -8.93 5.63 12.09
N MET A 146 -7.72 5.15 12.37
CA MET A 146 -6.49 5.71 11.80
C MET A 146 -5.79 4.58 11.07
N LEU A 147 -5.50 4.75 9.79
CA LEU A 147 -4.77 3.75 9.00
C LEU A 147 -3.30 4.13 9.02
N GLY A 148 -2.49 3.28 9.65
CA GLY A 148 -1.03 3.38 9.63
C GLY A 148 -0.50 2.62 8.43
N VAL A 149 0.19 3.32 7.54
CA VAL A 149 0.73 2.82 6.28
C VAL A 149 2.25 2.76 6.41
N LEU A 150 2.85 1.58 6.18
CA LEU A 150 4.29 1.39 6.24
C LEU A 150 4.95 1.91 4.95
N ILE A 151 5.75 2.97 5.07
CA ILE A 151 6.34 3.70 3.92
C ILE A 151 7.80 3.32 3.65
N THR A 152 8.45 2.69 4.62
CA THR A 152 9.80 2.13 4.47
C THR A 152 9.81 0.61 4.54
N PRO A 153 8.97 -0.11 3.77
CA PRO A 153 9.01 -1.57 3.79
C PRO A 153 10.38 -2.05 3.30
N ILE A 154 11.04 -2.91 4.06
CA ILE A 154 12.27 -3.60 3.69
C ILE A 154 11.94 -4.89 2.95
N SER A 155 10.86 -5.57 3.36
CA SER A 155 10.35 -6.77 2.69
C SER A 155 10.13 -6.53 1.19
N ARG A 156 10.49 -7.53 0.38
CA ARG A 156 10.24 -7.54 -1.07
C ARG A 156 9.43 -8.76 -1.43
N GLY A 157 8.40 -8.53 -2.23
CA GLY A 157 7.58 -9.57 -2.81
C GLY A 157 7.98 -9.92 -4.24
N ASN A 158 7.18 -10.76 -4.86
CA ASN A 158 7.26 -11.07 -6.28
C ASN A 158 5.89 -11.39 -6.90
N ILE A 159 5.90 -11.50 -8.23
CA ILE A 159 4.79 -11.92 -9.08
C ILE A 159 5.32 -13.02 -9.99
N THR A 160 4.67 -14.17 -9.98
CA THR A 160 5.00 -15.31 -10.85
C THR A 160 3.79 -15.78 -11.65
N LEU A 161 4.03 -16.61 -12.65
CA LEU A 161 2.95 -17.20 -13.44
C LEU A 161 2.22 -18.29 -12.64
N ALA A 162 0.90 -18.36 -12.82
CA ALA A 162 0.09 -19.53 -12.46
C ALA A 162 -0.08 -20.47 -13.66
N SER A 163 -0.06 -19.91 -14.87
CA SER A 163 -0.23 -20.60 -16.15
C SER A 163 0.42 -19.77 -17.27
N PRO A 164 0.53 -20.31 -18.50
CA PRO A 164 0.98 -19.54 -19.67
C PRO A 164 -0.11 -18.64 -20.28
N ASP A 165 -1.29 -18.49 -19.67
CA ASP A 165 -2.37 -17.62 -20.16
C ASP A 165 -2.51 -16.37 -19.27
N THR A 166 -2.68 -15.22 -19.91
CA THR A 166 -2.98 -13.96 -19.23
C THR A 166 -4.42 -13.85 -18.70
N SER A 167 -5.33 -14.76 -19.08
CA SER A 167 -6.66 -14.86 -18.46
C SER A 167 -6.62 -15.40 -17.04
N ASP A 168 -5.60 -16.20 -16.73
CA ASP A 168 -5.38 -16.71 -15.38
C ASP A 168 -4.63 -15.66 -14.57
N LEU A 169 -5.12 -15.35 -13.36
CA LEU A 169 -4.48 -14.35 -12.52
C LEU A 169 -3.07 -14.83 -12.10
N PRO A 170 -2.08 -13.93 -12.05
CA PRO A 170 -0.73 -14.31 -11.63
C PRO A 170 -0.71 -14.62 -10.13
N ILE A 171 0.29 -15.37 -9.69
CA ILE A 171 0.54 -15.59 -8.27
C ILE A 171 1.23 -14.33 -7.74
N VAL A 172 0.57 -13.66 -6.80
CA VAL A 172 1.09 -12.44 -6.15
C VAL A 172 1.52 -12.80 -4.73
N ASN A 173 2.80 -12.60 -4.43
CA ASN A 173 3.34 -12.73 -3.09
C ASN A 173 3.94 -11.40 -2.63
N PRO A 174 3.21 -10.57 -1.86
CA PRO A 174 3.73 -9.30 -1.35
C PRO A 174 4.83 -9.47 -0.28
N ASN A 175 4.85 -10.63 0.39
CA ASN A 175 5.85 -11.00 1.38
C ASN A 175 5.98 -9.98 2.54
N TRP A 176 4.89 -9.34 2.97
CA TRP A 176 4.92 -8.29 3.98
C TRP A 176 5.39 -8.80 5.36
N LEU A 177 6.06 -7.91 6.11
CA LEU A 177 6.47 -8.11 7.50
C LEU A 177 7.44 -9.28 7.74
N VAL A 178 8.18 -9.75 6.73
CA VAL A 178 9.18 -10.81 6.95
C VAL A 178 10.45 -10.32 7.62
N THR A 179 10.71 -9.00 7.59
CA THR A 179 11.90 -8.42 8.24
C THR A 179 11.60 -7.89 9.64
N GLU A 180 12.60 -7.93 10.51
CA GLU A 180 12.55 -7.35 11.85
C GLU A 180 12.23 -5.85 11.83
N ALA A 181 12.78 -5.12 10.85
CA ALA A 181 12.56 -3.68 10.72
C ALA A 181 11.09 -3.36 10.42
N ASP A 182 10.48 -4.09 9.49
CA ASP A 182 9.06 -3.89 9.15
C ASP A 182 8.15 -4.16 10.35
N GLN A 183 8.47 -5.20 11.13
CA GLN A 183 7.72 -5.56 12.33
C GLN A 183 7.83 -4.47 13.40
N GLN A 184 9.05 -4.03 13.74
CA GLN A 184 9.28 -3.00 14.77
C GLN A 184 8.67 -1.65 14.40
N VAL A 185 8.81 -1.21 13.14
CA VAL A 185 8.19 0.03 12.67
C VAL A 185 6.66 -0.10 12.73
N SER A 186 6.10 -1.24 12.33
CA SER A 186 4.65 -1.44 12.35
C SER A 186 4.06 -1.43 13.77
N ILE A 187 4.73 -2.07 14.73
CA ILE A 187 4.34 -2.04 16.15
C ILE A 187 4.41 -0.61 16.69
N ALA A 188 5.50 0.12 16.41
CA ALA A 188 5.65 1.51 16.83
C ALA A 188 4.56 2.40 16.23
N MET A 189 4.23 2.23 14.95
CA MET A 189 3.12 2.93 14.32
C MET A 189 1.79 2.65 15.02
N PHE A 190 1.53 1.40 15.38
CA PHE A 190 0.30 1.02 16.06
C PHE A 190 0.17 1.68 17.44
N LYS A 191 1.24 1.66 18.22
CA LYS A 191 1.33 2.39 19.50
C LYS A 191 1.15 3.90 19.30
N ARG A 192 1.73 4.47 18.25
CA ARG A 192 1.59 5.89 17.89
C ARG A 192 0.15 6.28 17.55
N MET A 193 -0.58 5.42 16.83
CA MET A 193 -2.01 5.64 16.56
C MET A 193 -2.84 5.62 17.85
N ARG A 194 -2.56 4.70 18.78
CA ARG A 194 -3.19 4.70 20.11
C ARG A 194 -2.89 5.96 20.92
N GLN A 195 -1.66 6.46 20.89
CA GLN A 195 -1.30 7.76 21.49
C GLN A 195 -2.12 8.91 20.88
N ALA A 196 -2.37 8.89 19.56
CA ALA A 196 -3.18 9.92 18.90
C ALA A 196 -4.64 9.91 19.38
N PHE A 197 -5.27 8.73 19.44
CA PHE A 197 -6.66 8.58 19.93
C PHE A 197 -6.82 8.90 21.42
N THR A 198 -5.78 8.71 22.22
CA THR A 198 -5.78 9.03 23.67
C THR A 198 -5.33 10.46 23.99
N SER A 199 -5.06 11.27 22.98
CA SER A 199 -4.67 12.67 23.14
C SER A 199 -5.80 13.55 23.68
N SER A 200 -5.45 14.68 24.30
CA SER A 200 -6.43 15.67 24.79
C SER A 200 -7.31 16.25 23.69
N ALA A 201 -6.82 16.31 22.44
CA ALA A 201 -7.58 16.76 21.29
C ALA A 201 -8.69 15.77 20.88
N MET A 202 -8.48 14.47 21.10
CA MET A 202 -9.44 13.41 20.78
C MET A 202 -10.42 13.11 21.93
N ALA A 203 -10.09 13.51 23.17
CA ALA A 203 -10.94 13.33 24.34
C ALA A 203 -12.42 13.78 24.19
N PRO A 204 -12.76 14.91 23.53
CA PRO A 204 -14.16 15.29 23.34
C PRO A 204 -14.87 14.47 22.26
N VAL A 205 -14.15 13.66 21.47
CA VAL A 205 -14.66 12.93 20.30
C VAL A 205 -14.82 11.43 20.59
N VAL A 206 -13.83 10.81 21.25
CA VAL A 206 -13.78 9.37 21.51
C VAL A 206 -14.75 8.96 22.60
N ILE A 207 -15.45 7.84 22.39
CA ILE A 207 -16.37 7.24 23.35
C ILE A 207 -15.78 5.93 23.86
N GLY A 208 -15.42 5.89 25.14
CA GLY A 208 -14.96 4.67 25.82
C GLY A 208 -13.57 4.22 25.39
N GLU A 209 -13.32 2.92 25.49
CA GLU A 209 -12.03 2.30 25.16
C GLU A 209 -11.89 1.99 23.66
N GLU A 210 -10.70 1.54 23.25
CA GLU A 210 -10.45 1.03 21.90
C GLU A 210 -11.47 -0.05 21.56
N TYR A 211 -12.15 0.10 20.42
CA TYR A 211 -13.15 -0.87 19.98
C TYR A 211 -12.51 -2.04 19.23
N TYR A 212 -11.48 -1.76 18.45
CA TYR A 212 -10.80 -2.75 17.63
C TYR A 212 -9.31 -2.42 17.53
N PRO A 213 -8.39 -3.37 17.81
CA PRO A 213 -8.64 -4.75 18.24
C PRO A 213 -9.26 -4.89 19.65
N GLY A 214 -9.18 -3.85 20.46
CA GLY A 214 -9.66 -3.86 21.84
C GLY A 214 -8.52 -3.69 22.84
N SER A 215 -8.87 -3.30 24.06
CA SER A 215 -7.92 -2.95 25.12
C SER A 215 -7.10 -4.13 25.65
N ASP A 216 -7.43 -5.38 25.31
CA ASP A 216 -6.68 -6.55 25.76
C ASP A 216 -5.36 -6.78 24.99
N ILE A 217 -5.23 -6.25 23.77
CA ILE A 217 -4.03 -6.42 22.94
C ILE A 217 -3.01 -5.36 23.32
N GLN A 218 -1.95 -5.69 24.07
CA GLN A 218 -1.04 -4.67 24.64
C GLN A 218 0.44 -4.91 24.35
N THR A 219 0.89 -6.15 24.38
CA THR A 219 2.30 -6.50 24.15
C THR A 219 2.68 -6.37 22.68
N ASP A 220 3.98 -6.23 22.41
CA ASP A 220 4.51 -6.10 21.06
C ASP A 220 4.20 -7.34 20.22
N GLU A 221 4.24 -8.52 20.84
CA GLU A 221 3.88 -9.79 20.23
C GLU A 221 2.39 -9.85 19.86
N GLU A 222 1.50 -9.43 20.76
CA GLU A 222 0.05 -9.41 20.51
C GLU A 222 -0.31 -8.38 19.43
N ILE A 223 0.29 -7.19 19.48
CA ILE A 223 0.11 -6.15 18.47
C ILE A 223 0.57 -6.65 17.10
N LEU A 224 1.75 -7.27 17.04
CA LEU A 224 2.27 -7.80 15.78
C LEU A 224 1.40 -8.91 15.21
N GLU A 225 0.91 -9.81 16.05
CA GLU A 225 0.00 -10.88 15.63
C GLU A 225 -1.34 -10.31 15.14
N PHE A 226 -1.87 -9.29 15.81
CA PHE A 226 -3.04 -8.56 15.31
C PHE A 226 -2.78 -7.94 13.93
N ILE A 227 -1.65 -7.26 13.76
CA ILE A 227 -1.27 -6.65 12.48
C ILE A 227 -1.17 -7.72 11.39
N ARG A 228 -0.48 -8.84 11.63
CA ARG A 228 -0.33 -9.93 10.64
C ARG A 228 -1.68 -10.47 10.17
N ASN A 229 -2.65 -10.56 11.06
CA ASN A 229 -3.98 -11.07 10.74
C ASN A 229 -4.89 -10.04 10.04
N ASN A 230 -4.52 -8.75 10.02
CA ASN A 230 -5.37 -7.66 9.53
C ASN A 230 -4.66 -6.67 8.58
N ILE A 231 -3.43 -6.98 8.18
CA ILE A 231 -2.66 -6.21 7.22
C ILE A 231 -3.30 -6.30 5.83
N MET A 232 -3.39 -5.15 5.15
CA MET A 232 -3.97 -5.04 3.82
C MET A 232 -3.08 -4.18 2.93
N THR A 233 -3.18 -4.35 1.61
CA THR A 233 -2.53 -3.47 0.63
C THR A 233 -3.24 -2.12 0.58
N LEU A 234 -2.50 -1.00 0.53
CA LEU A 234 -3.03 0.31 0.13
C LEU A 234 -3.19 0.42 -1.40
N TRP A 235 -3.09 -0.70 -2.12
CA TRP A 235 -3.14 -0.79 -3.57
C TRP A 235 -2.02 0.01 -4.24
N HIS A 236 -0.81 -0.02 -3.67
CA HIS A 236 0.38 0.62 -4.22
C HIS A 236 1.44 -0.37 -4.79
N PRO A 237 1.06 -1.52 -5.39
CA PRO A 237 2.04 -2.48 -5.90
C PRO A 237 2.86 -1.89 -7.05
N ALA A 238 4.18 -1.93 -6.92
CA ALA A 238 5.10 -1.27 -7.86
C ALA A 238 6.42 -2.04 -8.06
N CYS A 239 7.25 -1.53 -8.97
CA CYS A 239 8.66 -1.90 -9.15
C CYS A 239 8.98 -3.29 -9.71
N THR A 240 7.97 -4.01 -10.22
CA THR A 240 8.12 -5.39 -10.73
C THR A 240 8.68 -5.51 -12.15
N CYS A 241 8.86 -4.39 -12.84
CA CYS A 241 9.60 -4.23 -14.08
C CYS A 241 10.65 -3.12 -13.87
N LYS A 242 11.41 -3.23 -12.78
CA LYS A 242 12.32 -2.20 -12.26
C LYS A 242 13.16 -1.53 -13.36
N MET A 243 13.10 -0.20 -13.40
CA MET A 243 14.06 0.63 -14.14
C MET A 243 15.44 0.58 -13.49
N GLY A 244 16.49 0.46 -14.31
CA GLY A 244 17.86 0.46 -13.82
C GLY A 244 18.90 0.75 -14.90
N THR A 245 20.16 0.67 -14.50
CA THR A 245 21.30 0.83 -15.43
C THR A 245 21.61 -0.51 -16.10
N SER A 246 22.36 -0.49 -17.21
CA SER A 246 22.77 -1.72 -17.91
C SER A 246 23.64 -2.67 -17.07
N ASN A 247 24.19 -2.21 -15.95
CA ASN A 247 25.02 -3.01 -15.05
C ASN A 247 24.21 -3.61 -13.89
N ASP A 248 22.94 -3.24 -13.74
CA ASP A 248 22.04 -3.85 -12.76
C ASP A 248 21.43 -5.10 -13.38
N SER A 249 21.86 -6.29 -12.93
CA SER A 249 21.39 -7.57 -13.43
C SER A 249 19.90 -7.84 -13.15
N MET A 250 19.28 -7.05 -12.28
CA MET A 250 17.86 -7.13 -11.95
C MET A 250 17.02 -6.05 -12.64
N ALA A 251 17.62 -5.17 -13.44
CA ALA A 251 16.87 -4.18 -14.21
C ALA A 251 16.13 -4.84 -15.38
N VAL A 252 14.87 -4.46 -15.56
CA VAL A 252 14.01 -4.93 -16.66
C VAL A 252 13.97 -3.91 -17.79
N ILE A 253 13.98 -2.63 -17.44
CA ILE A 253 13.94 -1.52 -18.39
C ILE A 253 15.04 -0.49 -18.13
N ASP A 254 15.42 0.25 -19.16
CA ASP A 254 16.36 1.36 -19.04
C ASP A 254 15.69 2.69 -18.68
N ASN A 255 16.49 3.77 -18.62
CA ASN A 255 16.02 5.12 -18.28
C ASN A 255 15.06 5.77 -19.30
N ARG A 256 14.79 5.11 -20.43
CA ARG A 256 13.76 5.47 -21.41
C ARG A 256 12.61 4.46 -21.42
N ALA A 257 12.51 3.65 -20.35
CA ALA A 257 11.52 2.61 -20.19
C ALA A 257 11.58 1.50 -21.25
N ARG A 258 12.69 1.34 -21.98
CA ARG A 258 12.86 0.31 -23.00
C ARG A 258 13.24 -1.01 -22.34
N VAL A 259 12.56 -2.09 -22.71
CA VAL A 259 12.83 -3.42 -22.17
C VAL A 259 14.19 -3.92 -22.66
N PHE A 260 15.04 -4.39 -21.75
CA PHE A 260 16.35 -4.94 -22.11
C PHE A 260 16.21 -6.22 -22.95
N GLY A 261 17.16 -6.45 -23.85
CA GLY A 261 17.21 -7.68 -24.65
C GLY A 261 16.19 -7.78 -25.80
N VAL A 262 15.28 -6.81 -25.96
CA VAL A 262 14.32 -6.75 -27.06
C VAL A 262 14.25 -5.35 -27.68
N ASN A 263 13.71 -5.26 -28.90
CA ASN A 263 13.57 -3.99 -29.61
C ASN A 263 12.12 -3.54 -29.64
N ARG A 264 11.90 -2.22 -29.65
CA ARG A 264 10.59 -1.57 -29.83
C ARG A 264 9.52 -1.96 -28.78
N LEU A 265 9.95 -2.32 -27.57
CA LEU A 265 9.06 -2.60 -26.44
C LEU A 265 9.41 -1.69 -25.26
N ARG A 266 8.40 -1.11 -24.62
CA ARG A 266 8.53 -0.29 -23.41
C ARG A 266 7.48 -0.69 -22.37
N VAL A 267 7.77 -0.47 -21.09
CA VAL A 267 6.82 -0.62 -19.97
C VAL A 267 6.68 0.71 -19.25
N VAL A 268 5.47 1.26 -19.17
CA VAL A 268 5.22 2.62 -18.66
C VAL A 268 4.05 2.59 -17.69
N ASP A 269 4.30 2.08 -16.49
CA ASP A 269 3.35 2.03 -15.38
C ASP A 269 4.11 1.93 -14.04
N ALA A 270 3.41 1.70 -12.92
CA ALA A 270 4.03 1.62 -11.60
C ALA A 270 5.07 0.48 -11.45
N SER A 271 5.01 -0.58 -12.28
CA SER A 271 6.02 -1.64 -12.29
C SER A 271 7.39 -1.12 -12.73
N SER A 272 7.44 -0.03 -13.49
CA SER A 272 8.67 0.58 -14.01
C SER A 272 9.49 1.31 -12.93
N PHE A 273 8.91 1.62 -11.77
CA PHE A 273 9.63 2.35 -10.73
C PHE A 273 10.84 1.54 -10.20
N PRO A 274 11.96 2.19 -9.86
CA PRO A 274 13.09 1.50 -9.22
C PRO A 274 12.84 1.17 -7.74
N PHE A 275 12.03 2.01 -7.09
CA PHE A 275 11.54 1.91 -5.72
C PHE A 275 10.19 2.61 -5.65
N LEU A 276 9.35 2.26 -4.68
CA LEU A 276 8.09 2.95 -4.44
C LEU A 276 8.37 4.20 -3.58
N PRO A 277 8.17 5.43 -4.10
CA PRO A 277 8.41 6.65 -3.32
C PRO A 277 7.37 6.79 -2.20
N PRO A 278 7.64 7.63 -1.17
CA PRO A 278 6.61 8.03 -0.22
C PRO A 278 5.45 8.69 -0.96
N GLY A 279 4.23 8.35 -0.55
CA GLY A 279 3.02 8.87 -1.17
C GLY A 279 2.20 7.82 -1.89
N HIS A 280 1.09 8.30 -2.46
CA HIS A 280 0.17 7.52 -3.26
C HIS A 280 0.63 7.62 -4.72
N PRO A 281 0.87 6.51 -5.43
CA PRO A 281 1.70 6.50 -6.62
C PRO A 281 1.03 7.11 -7.87
N GLN A 282 -0.27 7.44 -7.81
CA GLN A 282 -1.03 7.91 -8.97
C GLN A 282 -0.35 9.10 -9.69
N SER A 283 0.07 10.12 -8.94
CA SER A 283 0.76 11.29 -9.52
C SER A 283 2.12 10.92 -10.12
N SER A 284 2.87 10.03 -9.46
CA SER A 284 4.15 9.53 -9.95
C SER A 284 4.00 8.72 -11.25
N VAL A 285 2.91 7.95 -11.36
CA VAL A 285 2.58 7.21 -12.58
C VAL A 285 2.27 8.18 -13.72
N TYR A 286 1.46 9.22 -13.47
CA TYR A 286 1.20 10.25 -14.48
C TYR A 286 2.48 10.96 -14.92
N MET A 287 3.33 11.37 -13.98
CA MET A 287 4.61 12.01 -14.30
C MET A 287 5.50 11.12 -15.16
N LEU A 288 5.63 9.83 -14.83
CA LEU A 288 6.40 8.88 -15.63
C LEU A 288 5.79 8.74 -17.03
N ALA A 289 4.47 8.60 -17.13
CA ALA A 289 3.77 8.45 -18.40
C ALA A 289 3.98 9.65 -19.33
N GLU A 290 3.79 10.87 -18.82
CA GLU A 290 4.01 12.11 -19.58
C GLU A 290 5.46 12.22 -20.07
N LYS A 291 6.43 11.95 -19.19
CA LYS A 291 7.85 11.99 -19.53
C LYS A 291 8.22 11.00 -20.64
N ILE A 292 7.73 9.77 -20.56
CA ILE A 292 8.05 8.74 -21.56
C ILE A 292 7.27 8.95 -22.86
N ALA A 293 6.04 9.48 -22.80
CA ALA A 293 5.29 9.87 -23.98
C ALA A 293 6.04 10.92 -24.80
N GLU A 294 6.60 11.95 -24.15
CA GLU A 294 7.46 12.95 -24.80
C GLU A 294 8.69 12.31 -25.46
N ASP A 295 9.42 11.44 -24.76
CA ASP A 295 10.59 10.75 -25.34
C ASP A 295 10.21 9.88 -26.55
N ILE A 296 9.03 9.25 -26.55
CA ILE A 296 8.53 8.47 -27.69
C ILE A 296 8.28 9.39 -28.90
N LEU A 297 7.61 10.52 -28.69
CA LEU A 297 7.28 11.48 -29.77
C LEU A 297 8.52 12.16 -30.35
N LEU A 298 9.56 12.39 -29.54
CA LEU A 298 10.82 12.98 -29.99
C LEU A 298 11.77 11.98 -30.66
N SER A 299 11.54 10.67 -30.44
CA SER A 299 12.36 9.59 -31.00
C SER A 299 11.76 8.97 -32.26
N SER A 300 10.56 9.38 -32.67
CA SER A 300 9.87 8.98 -33.90
C SER A 300 10.17 9.95 -35.05
#